data_AF-A0A067DFD6-F1
#
_entry.id   AF-A0A067DFD6-F1
#
_cell.length_a   1.000
_cell.length_b   1.000
_cell.length_c   1.000
_cell.angle_alpha   90.00
_cell.angle_beta   90.00
_cell.angle_gamma   90.00
#
_symmetry.space_group_name_H-M   'P 1'
#
loop_
_entity.id
_entity.type
_entity.pdbx_description
1 polymer ?
#
loop_
_entity_poly.entity_id
_entity_poly.type
_entity_poly.pdbx_seq_one_letter_code
_entity_poly.pdbx_strand_id
1 'polypeptide(L)'
;MASIVNMQTRIARRLSNTSLRYWIIEFLRRQPKERQYRALVLRFIKDRTAALLLVEVGLQATAWVSVGAQIGDEVEVKVEEAHPRDDIIYLKEVVR
;
A
#
# COMPACT_ATOMS: atom_id res chain seq x y z
N MET A 1 -29.55 20.81 -5.42
CA MET A 1 -28.90 20.07 -6.54
C MET A 1 -27.41 19.84 -6.32
N ALA A 2 -26.61 20.87 -6.03
CA ALA A 2 -25.15 20.70 -5.81
C ALA A 2 -24.78 19.73 -4.67
N SER A 3 -25.54 19.69 -3.58
CA SER A 3 -25.32 18.74 -2.47
C SER A 3 -25.47 17.28 -2.89
N ILE A 4 -26.46 16.96 -3.72
CA ILE A 4 -26.71 15.61 -4.23
C ILE A 4 -25.58 15.19 -5.17
N VAL A 5 -25.17 16.07 -6.09
CA VAL A 5 -24.04 15.80 -7.00
C VAL A 5 -22.76 15.54 -6.19
N ASN A 6 -22.45 16.39 -5.20
CA ASN A 6 -21.29 16.19 -4.33
C ASN A 6 -21.34 14.86 -3.57
N MET A 7 -22.52 14.46 -3.09
CA MET A 7 -22.70 13.17 -2.43
C MET A 7 -22.44 12.00 -3.38
N GLN A 8 -22.99 12.04 -4.59
CA GLN A 8 -22.79 10.99 -5.60
C GLN A 8 -21.33 10.92 -6.05
N THR A 9 -20.65 12.05 -6.23
CA THR A 9 -19.22 12.09 -6.55
C THR A 9 -18.37 11.45 -5.45
N ARG A 10 -18.69 11.70 -4.17
CA ARG A 10 -18.00 11.06 -3.04
C ARG A 10 -18.20 9.55 -3.02
N ILE A 11 -19.42 9.07 -3.30
CA ILE A 11 -19.73 7.64 -3.38
C ILE A 11 -18.96 6.99 -4.53
N ALA A 12 -19.03 7.56 -5.73
CA ALA A 12 -18.34 7.04 -6.91
C ALA A 12 -16.82 6.98 -6.68
N ARG A 13 -16.22 8.05 -6.13
CA ARG A 13 -14.79 8.08 -5.80
C ARG A 13 -14.41 7.02 -4.78
N ARG A 14 -15.21 6.85 -3.71
CA ARG A 14 -14.96 5.81 -2.70
C ARG A 14 -15.01 4.43 -3.32
N LEU A 15 -16.05 4.12 -4.10
CA LEU A 15 -16.20 2.82 -4.75
C LEU A 15 -15.07 2.53 -5.73
N SER A 16 -14.69 3.52 -6.54
CA SER A 16 -13.56 3.42 -7.46
C SER A 16 -12.25 3.15 -6.73
N ASN A 17 -11.97 3.86 -5.65
CA ASN A 17 -10.74 3.68 -4.87
C ASN A 17 -10.70 2.29 -4.20
N THR A 18 -11.81 1.85 -3.60
CA THR A 18 -11.90 0.52 -2.98
C THR A 18 -11.77 -0.59 -4.03
N SER A 19 -12.40 -0.43 -5.21
CA SER A 19 -12.29 -1.40 -6.30
C SER A 19 -10.86 -1.46 -6.86
N LEU A 20 -10.23 -0.31 -7.09
CA LEU A 20 -8.84 -0.26 -7.56
C LEU A 20 -7.90 -0.92 -6.55
N ARG A 21 -8.05 -0.61 -5.26
CA ARG A 21 -7.24 -1.19 -4.19
C ARG A 21 -7.40 -2.71 -4.12
N TYR A 22 -8.63 -3.22 -4.20
CA TYR A 22 -8.91 -4.65 -4.28
C TYR A 22 -8.12 -5.31 -5.41
N TRP A 23 -8.17 -4.75 -6.62
CA TRP A 23 -7.51 -5.33 -7.78
C TRP A 23 -5.99 -5.26 -7.69
N ILE A 24 -5.42 -4.22 -7.09
CA ILE A 24 -3.98 -4.15 -6.84
C ILE A 24 -3.55 -5.22 -5.85
N ILE A 25 -4.28 -5.42 -4.76
CA ILE A 25 -3.96 -6.48 -3.77
C ILE A 25 -4.13 -7.86 -4.41
N GLU A 26 -5.15 -8.07 -5.24
CA GLU A 26 -5.36 -9.32 -5.98
C GLU A 26 -4.23 -9.59 -6.98
N PHE A 27 -3.76 -8.55 -7.67
CA PHE A 27 -2.60 -8.64 -8.55
C PHE A 27 -1.35 -9.05 -7.76
N LEU A 28 -1.06 -8.37 -6.64
CA LEU A 28 0.09 -8.64 -5.78
C LEU A 28 0.06 -10.05 -5.19
N ARG A 29 -1.13 -10.55 -4.79
CA ARG A 29 -1.33 -11.92 -4.29
C ARG A 29 -0.91 -12.99 -5.30
N ARG A 30 -1.02 -12.72 -6.60
CA ARG A 30 -0.69 -13.65 -7.68
C ARG A 30 0.78 -13.60 -8.10
N GLN A 31 1.57 -12.68 -7.54
CA GLN A 31 2.99 -12.57 -7.87
C GLN A 31 3.80 -13.65 -7.13
N PRO A 32 4.99 -14.01 -7.64
CA PRO A 32 5.92 -14.88 -6.92
C PRO A 32 6.25 -14.32 -5.53
N LYS A 33 6.33 -15.18 -4.51
CA LYS A 33 6.52 -14.75 -3.11
C LYS A 33 7.88 -14.07 -2.88
N GLU A 34 8.86 -14.40 -3.69
CA GLU A 34 10.22 -13.88 -3.64
C GLU A 34 10.35 -12.54 -4.38
N ARG A 35 9.29 -12.11 -5.10
CA ARG A 35 9.31 -10.84 -5.83
C ARG A 35 9.41 -9.68 -4.86
N GLN A 36 10.43 -8.86 -5.07
CA GLN A 36 10.68 -7.64 -4.31
C GLN A 36 10.10 -6.44 -5.06
N TYR A 37 9.69 -5.44 -4.30
CA TYR A 37 9.13 -4.18 -4.77
C TYR A 37 9.88 -3.05 -4.11
N ARG A 38 10.04 -1.95 -4.84
CA ARG A 38 10.63 -0.73 -4.30
C ARG A 38 9.54 0.06 -3.63
N ALA A 39 9.83 0.53 -2.43
CA ALA A 39 8.87 1.24 -1.60
C ALA A 39 9.48 2.53 -1.07
N LEU A 40 8.76 3.64 -1.23
CA LEU A 40 9.17 4.94 -0.70
C LEU A 40 8.61 5.13 0.70
N VAL A 41 9.45 5.52 1.65
CA VAL A 41 9.02 5.89 3.01
C VAL A 41 8.30 7.23 2.98
N LEU A 42 6.99 7.22 3.23
CA LEU A 42 6.17 8.44 3.17
C LEU A 42 6.09 9.17 4.51
N ARG A 43 5.91 8.42 5.60
CA ARG A 43 5.83 8.93 6.97
C ARG A 43 5.90 7.80 7.98
N PHE A 44 6.33 8.10 9.19
CA PHE A 44 6.24 7.18 10.32
C PHE A 44 4.85 7.26 10.96
N ILE A 45 4.32 6.10 11.36
CA ILE A 45 3.02 5.98 12.04
C ILE A 45 3.26 5.80 13.53
N LYS A 46 4.03 4.77 13.90
CA LYS A 46 4.40 4.45 15.27
C LYS A 46 5.67 3.61 15.26
N ASP A 47 6.62 3.94 16.13
CA ASP A 47 7.92 3.27 16.22
C ASP A 47 8.60 3.19 14.84
N ARG A 48 8.91 1.98 14.38
CA ARG A 48 9.49 1.72 13.04
C ARG A 48 8.44 1.36 11.99
N THR A 49 7.15 1.47 12.30
CA THR A 49 6.09 1.25 11.31
C THR A 49 5.95 2.49 10.44
N ALA A 50 6.28 2.36 9.17
CA ALA A 50 6.15 3.41 8.18
C ALA A 50 4.98 3.15 7.24
N ALA A 51 4.35 4.24 6.79
CA ALA A 51 3.54 4.21 5.58
C ALA A 51 4.50 4.24 4.38
N LEU A 52 4.31 3.29 3.48
CA LEU A 52 5.13 3.07 2.31
C LEU A 52 4.29 3.23 1.04
N LEU A 53 4.89 3.75 -0.03
CA LEU A 53 4.34 3.71 -1.38
C LEU A 53 5.08 2.65 -2.20
N LEU A 54 4.41 1.56 -2.57
CA LEU A 54 4.93 0.62 -3.57
C LEU A 54 4.96 1.32 -4.93
N VAL A 55 6.15 1.61 -5.42
CA VAL A 55 6.37 2.48 -6.57
C VAL A 55 5.79 1.88 -7.84
N GLU A 56 5.92 0.56 -8.03
CA GLU A 56 5.49 -0.11 -9.26
C GLU A 56 3.97 -0.15 -9.46
N VAL A 57 3.19 -0.12 -8.38
CA VAL A 57 1.73 -0.29 -8.42
C VAL A 57 0.95 0.89 -7.83
N GLY A 58 1.63 1.91 -7.30
CA GLY A 58 1.00 3.08 -6.70
C GLY A 58 0.17 2.76 -5.44
N LEU A 59 0.51 1.67 -4.73
CA LEU A 59 -0.22 1.23 -3.53
C LEU A 59 0.43 1.76 -2.26
N GLN A 60 -0.36 2.39 -1.40
CA GLN A 60 0.07 2.67 -0.03
C GLN A 60 -0.22 1.50 0.90
N ALA A 61 0.78 1.12 1.68
CA ALA A 61 0.72 0.05 2.67
C ALA A 61 1.66 0.35 3.84
N THR A 62 1.74 -0.55 4.82
CA THR A 62 2.58 -0.35 6.01
C THR A 62 3.53 -1.51 6.21
N ALA A 63 4.76 -1.21 6.61
CA ALA A 63 5.73 -2.20 7.05
C ALA A 63 6.60 -1.63 8.16
N TRP A 64 7.27 -2.52 8.89
CA TRP A 64 8.46 -2.13 9.65
C TRP A 64 9.61 -1.87 8.69
N VAL A 65 10.33 -0.78 8.94
CA VAL A 65 11.55 -0.41 8.23
C VAL A 65 12.76 -0.43 9.15
N SER A 66 13.94 -0.47 8.55
CA SER A 66 15.22 -0.56 9.24
C SER A 66 15.52 0.67 10.09
N VAL A 67 16.33 0.49 11.13
CA VAL A 67 16.75 1.60 11.99
C VAL A 67 17.58 2.59 11.17
N GLY A 68 17.27 3.88 11.29
CA GLY A 68 17.97 4.95 10.57
C GLY A 68 17.33 5.32 9.22
N ALA A 69 16.34 4.56 8.75
CA ALA A 69 15.54 4.96 7.58
C ALA A 69 14.83 6.29 7.84
N GLN A 70 14.76 7.13 6.81
CA GLN A 70 14.17 8.46 6.83
C GLN A 70 13.00 8.58 5.84
N ILE A 71 12.20 9.63 6.01
CA ILE A 71 11.16 9.97 5.04
C ILE A 71 11.83 10.33 3.71
N GLY A 72 11.35 9.74 2.62
CA GLY A 72 11.94 9.90 1.28
C GLY A 72 12.95 8.81 0.92
N ASP A 73 13.36 7.96 1.86
CA ASP A 73 14.22 6.82 1.54
C ASP A 73 13.45 5.75 0.76
N GLU A 74 14.18 5.03 -0.09
CA GLU A 74 13.69 3.87 -0.82
C GLU A 74 14.15 2.59 -0.12
N VAL A 75 13.22 1.68 0.12
CA VAL A 75 13.46 0.36 0.74
C VAL A 75 12.93 -0.76 -0.16
N GLU A 76 13.55 -1.94 -0.09
CA GLU A 76 13.04 -3.14 -0.76
C GLU A 76 12.08 -3.88 0.17
N VAL A 77 10.89 -4.21 -0.31
CA VAL A 77 9.88 -4.98 0.43
C VAL A 77 9.38 -6.16 -0.40
N LYS A 78 8.89 -7.19 0.29
CA LYS A 78 8.14 -8.30 -0.30
C LYS A 78 6.77 -8.43 0.31
N VAL A 79 5.86 -9.03 -0.44
CA VAL A 79 4.50 -9.35 0.03
C VAL A 79 4.55 -10.66 0.82
N GLU A 80 4.26 -10.61 2.11
CA GLU A 80 4.15 -11.81 2.96
C GLU A 80 2.76 -12.43 2.81
N GLU A 81 1.72 -11.62 2.95
CA GLU A 81 0.34 -12.04 2.70
C GLU A 81 -0.46 -10.92 2.04
N ALA A 82 -1.48 -11.30 1.28
CA ALA A 82 -2.40 -10.38 0.62
C ALA A 82 -3.81 -10.99 0.63
N HIS A 83 -4.75 -10.30 1.27
CA HIS A 83 -6.15 -10.69 1.40
C HIS A 83 -7.05 -9.60 0.79
N PRO A 84 -7.29 -9.64 -0.54
CA PRO A 84 -8.00 -8.58 -1.25
C PRO A 84 -9.42 -8.32 -0.73
N ARG A 85 -10.14 -9.37 -0.33
CA ARG A 85 -11.51 -9.28 0.18
C ARG A 85 -11.61 -8.54 1.51
N ASP A 86 -10.55 -8.61 2.30
CA ASP A 86 -10.47 -7.98 3.63
C ASP A 86 -9.72 -6.64 3.59
N ASP A 87 -9.24 -6.23 2.42
CA ASP A 87 -8.42 -5.03 2.18
C ASP A 87 -7.06 -5.04 2.93
N ILE A 88 -6.54 -6.25 3.19
CA ILE A 88 -5.31 -6.47 3.96
C ILE A 88 -4.15 -6.81 3.04
N ILE A 89 -2.99 -6.19 3.30
CA ILE A 89 -1.70 -6.57 2.74
C ILE A 89 -0.62 -6.45 3.82
N TYR A 90 0.19 -7.49 3.97
CA TYR A 90 1.34 -7.50 4.87
C TYR A 90 2.62 -7.47 4.05
N LEU A 91 3.45 -6.49 4.37
CA LEU A 91 4.74 -6.28 3.72
C LEU A 91 5.85 -6.52 4.73
N LYS A 92 6.97 -7.05 4.22
CA LYS A 92 8.19 -7.22 4.99
C LYS A 92 9.35 -6.58 4.24
N GLU A 93 10.09 -5.72 4.92
CA GLU A 93 11.35 -5.18 4.41
C GLU A 93 12.36 -6.31 4.21
N VAL A 94 13.07 -6.24 3.09
CA VAL A 94 14.18 -7.12 2.77
C VAL A 94 15.45 -6.40 3.20
N VAL A 95 15.96 -6.79 4.38
CA VAL A 95 17.23 -6.27 4.90
C VAL A 95 18.37 -7.03 4.23
N ARG A 96 19.32 -6.30 3.64
CA ARG A 96 20.57 -6.85 3.12
C ARG A 96 21.64 -6.90 4.21
#